data_AF-A0A951SP61-F1
#
_entry.id   AF-A0A951SP61-F1
#
_cell.length_a   1.000
_cell.length_b   1.000
_cell.length_c   1.000
_cell.angle_alpha   90.00
_cell.angle_beta   90.00
_cell.angle_gamma   90.00
#
_symmetry.space_group_name_H-M   'P 1'
#
loop_
_entity.id
_entity.type
_entity.pdbx_description
1 polymer ?
#
loop_
_entity_poly.entity_id
_entity_poly.type
_entity_poly.pdbx_seq_one_letter_code
_entity_poly.pdbx_strand_id
1 'polypeptide(L)'
;MRKILGYVRGNVVPMLVGAGLTAALLTVVVGGEHALSSTTFCTSCHSMTYPAEELAESTHYGALGANPECKDCHVPQGLGNFALAVSTHVVDGLRGMVGEAALDLSTAAKFDEHRLQFAHNARMNLKAWDSVTCRSCHRDPRPPGKSARTAHEKMRTEGATCIDCHQNLVHKRVPETDLDRSRAEGRMMLREKQ
;
A
#
# COMPACT_ATOMS: atom_id res chain seq x y z
N MET A 1 -3.35 40.59 -41.31
CA MET A 1 -4.24 39.45 -40.97
C MET A 1 -3.68 38.06 -41.31
N ARG A 2 -3.27 37.71 -42.55
CA ARG A 2 -2.82 36.34 -42.89
C ARG A 2 -1.62 35.81 -42.10
N LYS A 3 -0.60 36.64 -41.81
CA LYS A 3 0.57 36.25 -41.00
C LYS A 3 0.19 35.93 -39.54
N ILE A 4 -0.74 36.69 -38.96
CA ILE A 4 -1.26 36.47 -37.61
C ILE A 4 -2.09 35.18 -37.56
N LEU A 5 -2.96 34.98 -38.54
CA LEU A 5 -3.77 33.75 -38.63
C LEU A 5 -2.89 32.50 -38.83
N GLY A 6 -1.82 32.60 -39.62
CA GLY A 6 -0.82 31.54 -39.79
C GLY A 6 -0.01 31.26 -38.53
N TYR A 7 0.38 32.30 -37.78
CA TYR A 7 1.07 32.16 -36.49
C TYR A 7 0.18 31.50 -35.43
N VAL A 8 -1.08 31.92 -35.32
CA VAL A 8 -2.07 31.34 -34.40
C VAL A 8 -2.36 29.87 -34.75
N ARG A 9 -2.59 29.55 -36.03
CA ARG A 9 -2.81 28.16 -36.46
C ARG A 9 -1.57 27.27 -36.32
N GLY A 10 -0.38 27.83 -36.56
CA GLY A 10 0.89 27.08 -36.55
C GLY A 10 1.50 26.87 -35.16
N ASN A 11 1.24 27.78 -34.22
CA ASN A 11 1.89 27.74 -32.90
C ASN A 11 0.90 27.68 -31.74
N VAL A 12 -0.18 28.47 -31.77
CA VAL A 12 -1.12 28.57 -30.64
C VAL A 12 -2.07 27.38 -30.60
N VAL A 13 -2.62 26.95 -31.74
CA VAL A 13 -3.54 25.80 -31.78
C VAL A 13 -2.87 24.50 -31.32
N PRO A 14 -1.68 24.10 -31.80
CA PRO A 14 -0.99 22.91 -31.30
C PRO A 14 -0.65 23.00 -29.81
N MET A 15 -0.29 24.18 -29.31
CA MET A 15 0.00 24.39 -27.90
C MET A 15 -1.25 24.21 -27.03
N LEU A 16 -2.40 24.73 -27.47
CA LEU A 16 -3.68 24.53 -26.77
C LEU A 16 -4.13 23.08 -26.80
N VAL A 17 -3.97 22.38 -27.93
CA VAL A 17 -4.24 20.94 -28.04
C VAL A 17 -3.34 20.15 -27.10
N GLY A 18 -2.03 20.43 -27.09
CA GLY A 18 -1.07 19.77 -26.21
C GLY A 18 -1.37 19.99 -24.72
N ALA A 19 -1.72 21.23 -24.35
CA ALA A 19 -2.15 21.55 -22.99
C ALA A 19 -3.43 20.80 -22.61
N GLY A 20 -4.42 20.74 -23.51
CA GLY A 20 -5.66 19.99 -23.30
C GLY A 20 -5.43 18.50 -23.10
N LEU A 21 -4.60 17.87 -23.94
CA LEU A 21 -4.25 16.45 -23.81
C LEU A 21 -3.50 16.16 -22.50
N THR A 22 -2.58 17.05 -22.11
CA THR A 22 -1.82 16.92 -20.85
C THR A 22 -2.75 17.02 -19.65
N ALA A 23 -3.67 17.99 -19.64
CA ALA A 23 -4.64 18.15 -18.56
C ALA A 23 -5.60 16.95 -18.47
N ALA A 24 -6.04 16.42 -19.61
CA ALA A 24 -6.86 15.21 -19.66
C ALA A 24 -6.11 14.00 -19.09
N LEU A 25 -4.84 13.80 -19.48
CA LEU A 25 -4.02 12.71 -18.96
C LEU A 25 -3.80 12.83 -17.45
N LEU A 26 -3.46 14.02 -16.95
CA LEU A 26 -3.29 14.25 -15.52
C LEU A 26 -4.58 13.97 -14.73
N THR A 27 -5.73 14.38 -15.28
CA THR A 27 -7.03 14.10 -14.67
C THR A 27 -7.27 12.58 -14.57
N VAL A 28 -6.98 11.83 -15.63
CA VAL A 28 -7.12 10.37 -15.63
C VAL A 28 -6.18 9.72 -14.63
N VAL A 29 -4.91 10.12 -14.60
CA VAL A 29 -3.91 9.51 -13.72
C VAL A 29 -4.19 9.82 -12.25
N VAL A 30 -4.40 11.10 -11.90
CA VAL A 30 -4.65 11.52 -10.51
C VAL A 30 -6.02 11.05 -10.04
N GLY A 31 -7.04 11.16 -10.90
CA GLY A 31 -8.38 10.67 -10.60
C GLY A 31 -8.42 9.15 -10.44
N GLY A 32 -7.71 8.42 -11.31
CA GLY A 32 -7.57 6.98 -11.23
C GLY A 32 -6.88 6.52 -9.95
N GLU A 33 -5.75 7.15 -9.59
CA GLU A 33 -5.07 6.89 -8.32
C GLU A 33 -6.00 7.13 -7.13
N HIS A 34 -6.72 8.26 -7.11
CA HIS A 34 -7.65 8.55 -6.01
C HIS A 34 -8.78 7.53 -5.90
N ALA A 35 -9.40 7.15 -7.03
CA ALA A 35 -10.51 6.21 -7.05
C ALA A 35 -10.07 4.80 -6.63
N LEU A 36 -8.97 4.30 -7.19
CA LEU A 36 -8.47 2.93 -6.97
C LEU A 36 -7.76 2.75 -5.62
N SER A 37 -7.39 3.84 -4.96
CA SER A 37 -6.80 3.82 -3.62
C SER A 37 -7.82 4.07 -2.50
N SER A 38 -9.09 4.35 -2.83
CA SER A 38 -10.11 4.65 -1.82
C SER A 38 -10.54 3.40 -1.04
N THR A 39 -10.83 3.57 0.26
CA THR A 39 -11.43 2.49 1.07
C THR A 39 -12.72 1.96 0.43
N THR A 40 -13.56 2.85 -0.13
CA THR A 40 -14.79 2.46 -0.83
C THR A 40 -14.54 1.51 -2.01
N PHE A 41 -13.49 1.75 -2.79
CA PHE A 41 -13.10 0.84 -3.86
C PHE A 41 -12.60 -0.49 -3.29
N CYS A 42 -11.69 -0.46 -2.31
CA CYS A 42 -11.17 -1.68 -1.71
C CYS A 42 -12.29 -2.56 -1.14
N THR A 43 -13.26 -1.97 -0.43
CA THR A 43 -14.40 -2.70 0.17
C THR A 43 -15.54 -2.97 -0.82
N SER A 44 -15.37 -2.65 -2.11
CA SER A 44 -16.33 -3.07 -3.13
C SER A 44 -16.27 -4.59 -3.38
N CYS A 45 -15.15 -5.23 -3.02
CA CYS A 45 -15.02 -6.67 -2.90
C CYS A 45 -15.53 -7.13 -1.52
N HIS A 46 -16.37 -8.17 -1.49
CA HIS A 46 -16.94 -8.69 -0.24
C HIS A 46 -15.89 -9.22 0.73
N SER A 47 -14.79 -9.80 0.23
CA SER A 47 -13.71 -10.33 1.07
C SER A 47 -12.94 -9.23 1.84
N MET A 48 -12.99 -7.98 1.34
CA MET A 48 -12.30 -6.84 1.94
C MET A 48 -13.11 -6.17 3.05
N THR A 49 -14.37 -6.57 3.28
CA THR A 49 -15.13 -6.08 4.45
C THR A 49 -14.56 -6.63 5.76
N TYR A 50 -14.06 -7.87 5.77
CA TYR A 50 -13.44 -8.48 6.95
C TYR A 50 -12.22 -7.68 7.48
N PRO A 51 -11.18 -7.38 6.67
CA PRO A 51 -10.07 -6.56 7.14
C PRO A 51 -10.47 -5.10 7.44
N ALA A 52 -11.54 -4.58 6.82
CA ALA A 52 -12.03 -3.23 7.10
C ALA A 52 -12.67 -3.13 8.51
N GLU A 53 -13.46 -4.15 8.90
CA GLU A 53 -13.98 -4.27 10.27
C GLU A 53 -12.83 -4.39 11.28
N GLU A 54 -11.83 -5.23 10.98
CA GLU A 54 -10.64 -5.38 11.82
C GLU A 54 -9.84 -4.07 11.96
N LEU A 55 -9.76 -3.26 10.89
CA LEU A 55 -9.15 -1.94 10.95
C LEU A 55 -9.88 -1.02 11.93
N ALA A 56 -11.21 -1.00 11.88
CA ALA A 56 -12.04 -0.17 12.75
C ALA A 56 -11.88 -0.49 14.24
N GLU A 57 -11.56 -1.75 14.57
CA GLU A 57 -11.30 -2.20 15.95
C GLU A 57 -9.83 -2.03 16.38
N SER A 58 -8.95 -1.67 15.46
CA SER A 58 -7.52 -1.61 15.72
C SER A 58 -7.08 -0.36 16.49
N THR A 59 -5.87 -0.42 17.04
CA THR A 59 -5.20 0.74 17.67
C THR A 59 -4.86 1.88 16.72
N HIS A 60 -4.93 1.65 15.39
CA HIS A 60 -4.65 2.67 14.39
C HIS A 60 -5.90 3.49 14.04
N TYR A 61 -7.09 3.00 14.37
CA TYR A 61 -8.33 3.71 14.12
C TYR A 61 -8.51 4.88 15.10
N GLY A 62 -8.87 6.07 14.60
CA GLY A 62 -9.03 7.29 15.40
C GLY A 62 -7.76 7.87 16.04
N ALA A 63 -6.63 7.15 16.04
CA ALA A 63 -5.41 7.54 16.74
C ALA A 63 -4.72 8.81 16.19
N LEU A 64 -4.93 9.13 14.90
CA LEU A 64 -4.31 10.27 14.22
C LEU A 64 -5.26 11.47 14.07
N GLY A 65 -6.37 11.49 14.81
CA GLY A 65 -7.41 12.53 14.67
C GLY A 65 -8.28 12.39 13.41
N ALA A 66 -7.97 11.40 12.57
CA ALA A 66 -8.78 10.92 11.45
C ALA A 66 -8.63 9.40 11.35
N ASN A 67 -9.61 8.76 10.71
CA ASN A 67 -9.56 7.32 10.47
C ASN A 67 -8.65 7.04 9.26
N PRO A 68 -7.67 6.14 9.39
CA PRO A 68 -6.83 5.77 8.26
C PRO A 68 -7.65 5.05 7.18
N GLU A 69 -7.32 5.30 5.92
CA GLU A 69 -7.82 4.54 4.78
C GLU A 69 -6.91 3.36 4.44
N CYS A 70 -7.41 2.41 3.64
CA CYS A 70 -6.62 1.24 3.20
C CYS A 70 -5.28 1.66 2.57
N LYS A 71 -5.30 2.69 1.70
CA LYS A 71 -4.11 3.21 1.01
C LYS A 71 -3.06 3.79 1.94
N ASP A 72 -3.44 4.28 3.13
CA ASP A 72 -2.50 4.96 4.03
C ASP A 72 -1.46 3.98 4.59
N CYS A 73 -1.76 2.68 4.54
CA CYS A 73 -0.82 1.61 4.84
C CYS A 73 -0.40 0.83 3.58
N HIS A 74 -1.35 0.53 2.67
CA HIS A 74 -1.17 -0.45 1.60
C HIS A 74 -0.73 0.12 0.24
N VAL A 75 -0.76 1.44 0.02
CA VAL A 75 -0.34 2.04 -1.26
C VAL A 75 0.69 3.16 -1.07
N PRO A 76 1.85 3.15 -1.77
CA PRO A 76 2.85 4.23 -1.70
C PRO A 76 2.28 5.57 -2.13
N GLN A 77 2.22 6.53 -1.21
CA GLN A 77 1.62 7.83 -1.49
C GLN A 77 2.65 8.87 -1.94
N GLY A 78 2.20 9.81 -2.76
CA GLY A 78 2.96 10.99 -3.21
C GLY A 78 3.79 10.75 -4.47
N LEU A 79 4.13 11.85 -5.16
CA LEU A 79 4.82 11.82 -6.47
C LEU A 79 6.16 11.08 -6.42
N GLY A 80 6.91 11.22 -5.32
CA GLY A 80 8.20 10.51 -5.14
C GLY A 80 8.07 8.99 -5.09
N ASN A 81 6.89 8.48 -4.71
CA ASN A 81 6.60 7.05 -4.64
C ASN A 81 5.66 6.59 -5.76
N PHE A 82 5.36 7.43 -6.75
CA PHE A 82 4.34 7.13 -7.77
C PHE A 82 4.64 5.84 -8.54
N ALA A 83 5.90 5.57 -8.87
CA ALA A 83 6.29 4.32 -9.52
C ALA A 83 5.99 3.10 -8.64
N LEU A 84 6.20 3.20 -7.33
CA LEU A 84 5.81 2.15 -6.38
C LEU A 84 4.29 2.02 -6.35
N ALA A 85 3.54 3.14 -6.29
CA ALA A 85 2.08 3.13 -6.25
C ALA A 85 1.49 2.37 -7.45
N VAL A 86 1.96 2.71 -8.64
CA VAL A 86 1.60 2.02 -9.88
C VAL A 86 1.97 0.54 -9.81
N SER A 87 3.16 0.20 -9.30
CA SER A 87 3.56 -1.21 -9.15
C SER A 87 2.65 -1.98 -8.19
N THR A 88 2.23 -1.37 -7.08
CA THR A 88 1.30 -1.96 -6.12
C THR A 88 -0.07 -2.20 -6.74
N HIS A 89 -0.63 -1.19 -7.43
CA HIS A 89 -1.90 -1.32 -8.14
C HIS A 89 -1.88 -2.43 -9.19
N VAL A 90 -0.78 -2.54 -9.94
CA VAL A 90 -0.65 -3.56 -10.99
C VAL A 90 -0.41 -4.94 -10.38
N VAL A 91 0.61 -5.10 -9.54
CA VAL A 91 1.02 -6.44 -9.06
C VAL A 91 0.06 -6.98 -8.01
N ASP A 92 -0.25 -6.17 -6.99
CA ASP A 92 -1.08 -6.60 -5.87
C ASP A 92 -2.55 -6.47 -6.16
N GLY A 93 -2.95 -5.41 -6.88
CA GLY A 93 -4.32 -5.27 -7.37
C GLY A 93 -4.73 -6.42 -8.28
N LEU A 94 -3.90 -6.80 -9.27
CA LEU A 94 -4.20 -7.98 -10.11
C LEU A 94 -4.21 -9.28 -9.30
N ARG A 95 -3.28 -9.46 -8.36
CA ARG A 95 -3.28 -10.64 -7.48
C ARG A 95 -4.56 -10.71 -6.64
N GLY A 96 -5.01 -9.58 -6.10
CA GLY A 96 -6.26 -9.46 -5.35
C GLY A 96 -7.47 -9.80 -6.22
N MET A 97 -7.56 -9.23 -7.42
CA MET A 97 -8.65 -9.51 -8.36
C MET A 97 -8.71 -10.98 -8.78
N VAL A 98 -7.56 -11.59 -9.10
CA VAL A 98 -7.49 -13.01 -9.43
C VAL A 98 -7.86 -13.87 -8.24
N GLY A 99 -7.38 -13.52 -7.03
CA GLY A 99 -7.73 -14.21 -5.79
C GLY A 99 -9.23 -14.17 -5.51
N GLU A 100 -9.85 -13.00 -5.64
CA GLU A 100 -11.29 -12.81 -5.47
C GLU A 100 -12.12 -13.65 -6.45
N ALA A 101 -11.64 -13.79 -7.69
CA ALA A 101 -12.34 -14.54 -8.73
C ALA A 101 -12.10 -16.06 -8.66
N ALA A 102 -10.95 -16.50 -8.17
CA ALA A 102 -10.53 -17.90 -8.23
C ALA A 102 -10.66 -18.65 -6.89
N LEU A 103 -10.64 -17.94 -5.77
CA LEU A 103 -10.77 -18.53 -4.43
C LEU A 103 -12.19 -18.36 -3.91
N ASP A 104 -12.62 -19.27 -3.04
CA ASP A 104 -13.89 -19.15 -2.34
C ASP A 104 -13.69 -18.31 -1.07
N LEU A 105 -13.91 -17.00 -1.16
CA LEU A 105 -13.75 -16.05 -0.05
C LEU A 105 -15.09 -15.61 0.56
N SER A 106 -16.16 -16.38 0.31
CA SER A 106 -17.55 -16.04 0.65
C SER A 106 -17.85 -15.91 2.14
N THR A 107 -16.97 -16.41 3.00
CA THR A 107 -17.10 -16.29 4.46
C THR A 107 -15.75 -15.96 5.10
N ALA A 108 -15.79 -15.35 6.29
CA ALA A 108 -14.58 -15.08 7.07
C ALA A 108 -13.76 -16.36 7.36
N ALA A 109 -14.42 -17.50 7.55
CA ALA A 109 -13.75 -18.78 7.76
C ALA A 109 -12.95 -19.22 6.53
N LYS A 110 -13.50 -19.07 5.33
CA LYS A 110 -12.79 -19.41 4.09
C LYS A 110 -11.70 -18.39 3.75
N PHE A 111 -11.94 -17.11 4.05
CA PHE A 111 -10.88 -16.09 3.99
C PHE A 111 -9.70 -16.45 4.93
N ASP A 112 -10.01 -16.95 6.13
CA ASP A 112 -9.01 -17.35 7.12
C ASP A 112 -8.10 -18.51 6.65
N GLU A 113 -8.59 -19.39 5.76
CA GLU A 113 -7.78 -20.45 5.14
C GLU A 113 -6.60 -19.87 4.35
N HIS A 114 -6.77 -18.67 3.78
CA HIS A 114 -5.75 -17.97 3.00
C HIS A 114 -5.10 -16.79 3.72
N ARG A 115 -5.59 -16.41 4.90
CA ARG A 115 -5.19 -15.17 5.60
C ARG A 115 -3.70 -15.07 5.84
N LEU A 116 -3.04 -16.16 6.22
CA LEU A 116 -1.58 -16.14 6.41
C LEU A 116 -0.85 -15.78 5.11
N GLN A 117 -1.29 -16.31 3.98
CA GLN A 117 -0.74 -15.98 2.66
C GLN A 117 -0.99 -14.51 2.31
N PHE A 118 -2.21 -14.01 2.53
CA PHE A 118 -2.54 -12.61 2.27
C PHE A 118 -1.74 -11.65 3.14
N ALA A 119 -1.64 -11.93 4.44
CA ALA A 119 -0.83 -11.16 5.37
C ALA A 119 0.65 -11.19 4.98
N HIS A 120 1.18 -12.35 4.61
CA HIS A 120 2.57 -12.46 4.16
C HIS A 120 2.83 -11.59 2.91
N ASN A 121 1.96 -11.66 1.90
CA ASN A 121 2.10 -10.84 0.70
C ASN A 121 2.08 -9.34 1.03
N ALA A 122 1.13 -8.90 1.86
CA ALA A 122 1.07 -7.51 2.31
C ALA A 122 2.34 -7.09 3.08
N ARG A 123 2.88 -7.97 3.94
CA ARG A 123 4.13 -7.73 4.68
C ARG A 123 5.34 -7.64 3.74
N MET A 124 5.43 -8.52 2.75
CA MET A 124 6.49 -8.50 1.74
C MET A 124 6.47 -7.21 0.93
N ASN A 125 5.28 -6.72 0.59
CA ASN A 125 5.13 -5.39 0.01
C ASN A 125 5.67 -4.37 0.99
N LEU A 126 5.10 -4.24 2.20
CA LEU A 126 5.53 -3.34 3.30
C LEU A 126 7.05 -3.30 3.53
N LYS A 127 7.75 -4.42 3.33
CA LYS A 127 9.21 -4.48 3.39
C LYS A 127 9.89 -3.93 2.12
N ALA A 128 9.40 -4.25 0.93
CA ALA A 128 10.03 -3.91 -0.36
C ALA A 128 10.22 -2.39 -0.57
N TRP A 129 9.26 -1.59 -0.15
CA TRP A 129 9.27 -0.12 -0.10
C TRP A 129 9.68 0.46 1.28
N ASP A 130 10.44 -0.27 2.10
CA ASP A 130 10.98 0.19 3.39
C ASP A 130 9.91 0.81 4.32
N SER A 131 8.70 0.26 4.32
CA SER A 131 7.59 0.72 5.15
C SER A 131 7.35 2.23 5.03
N VAL A 132 7.53 2.81 3.84
CA VAL A 132 7.43 4.26 3.60
C VAL A 132 6.08 4.84 4.04
N THR A 133 4.99 4.08 3.96
CA THR A 133 3.68 4.44 4.51
C THR A 133 3.70 4.56 6.03
N CYS A 134 4.28 3.59 6.74
CA CYS A 134 4.45 3.67 8.19
C CYS A 134 5.29 4.91 8.57
N ARG A 135 6.40 5.13 7.86
CA ARG A 135 7.32 6.24 8.10
C ARG A 135 6.71 7.62 7.80
N SER A 136 5.68 7.68 6.96
CA SER A 136 5.01 8.95 6.64
C SER A 136 4.40 9.62 7.87
N CYS A 137 3.92 8.82 8.84
CA CYS A 137 3.40 9.23 10.13
C CYS A 137 4.39 8.97 11.29
N HIS A 138 5.09 7.84 11.31
CA HIS A 138 6.03 7.44 12.36
C HIS A 138 7.48 7.88 12.05
N ARG A 139 7.72 9.18 11.92
CA ARG A 139 9.03 9.74 11.51
C ARG A 139 10.11 9.66 12.59
N ASP A 140 9.73 9.84 13.86
CA ASP A 140 10.63 9.81 15.01
C ASP A 140 10.06 8.88 16.10
N PRO A 141 10.06 7.56 15.89
CA PRO A 141 9.51 6.62 16.86
C PRO A 141 10.35 6.63 18.14
N ARG A 142 9.67 6.74 19.29
CA ARG A 142 10.29 6.69 20.62
C ARG A 142 9.93 5.39 21.33
N PRO A 143 10.61 4.28 21.01
CA PRO A 143 10.27 2.98 21.58
C PRO A 143 10.50 2.96 23.10
N PRO A 144 9.56 2.41 23.89
CA PRO A 144 9.67 2.36 25.33
C PRO A 144 10.65 1.26 25.79
N GLY A 145 11.44 1.54 26.82
CA GLY A 145 12.34 0.54 27.42
C GLY A 145 13.64 0.30 26.65
N LYS A 146 14.61 -0.36 27.31
CA LYS A 146 15.96 -0.57 26.74
C LYS A 146 15.95 -1.53 25.56
N SER A 147 15.21 -2.63 25.66
CA SER A 147 15.12 -3.67 24.62
C SER A 147 14.56 -3.12 23.31
N ALA A 148 13.45 -2.39 23.35
CA ALA A 148 12.83 -1.83 22.15
C ALA A 148 13.70 -0.73 21.53
N ARG A 149 14.38 0.09 22.34
CA ARG A 149 15.40 1.03 21.83
C ARG A 149 16.54 0.33 21.12
N THR A 150 17.08 -0.75 21.70
CA THR A 150 18.13 -1.55 21.03
C THR A 150 17.61 -2.15 19.72
N ALA A 151 16.38 -2.67 19.68
CA ALA A 151 15.80 -3.23 18.46
C ALA A 151 15.57 -2.17 17.37
N HIS A 152 15.10 -0.97 17.73
CA HIS A 152 14.96 0.13 16.77
C HIS A 152 16.32 0.66 16.29
N GLU A 153 17.36 0.65 17.13
CA GLU A 153 18.70 1.03 16.70
C GLU A 153 19.23 0.07 15.62
N LYS A 154 18.89 -1.23 15.72
CA LYS A 154 19.20 -2.21 14.67
C LYS A 154 18.59 -1.87 13.32
N MET A 155 17.44 -1.18 13.27
CA MET A 155 16.89 -0.72 11.98
C MET A 155 17.84 0.23 11.25
N ARG A 156 18.63 1.02 11.98
CA ARG A 156 19.61 1.95 11.41
C ARG A 156 20.87 1.24 10.92
N THR A 157 21.26 0.15 11.58
CA THR A 157 22.54 -0.55 11.32
C THR A 157 22.39 -1.77 10.42
N GLU A 158 21.25 -2.45 10.44
CA GLU A 158 21.00 -3.73 9.77
C GLU A 158 19.99 -3.60 8.60
N GLY A 159 19.42 -2.41 8.37
CA GLY A 159 18.47 -2.18 7.27
C GLY A 159 17.09 -2.81 7.48
N ALA A 160 16.74 -3.14 8.72
CA ALA A 160 15.41 -3.65 9.05
C ALA A 160 14.33 -2.58 8.88
N THR A 161 13.17 -3.01 8.39
CA THR A 161 11.97 -2.21 8.16
C THR A 161 11.01 -2.33 9.34
N CYS A 162 9.98 -1.47 9.42
CA CYS A 162 8.99 -1.53 10.51
C CYS A 162 8.29 -2.90 10.55
N ILE A 163 7.96 -3.43 9.37
CA ILE A 163 7.19 -4.67 9.23
C ILE A 163 8.00 -5.93 9.52
N ASP A 164 9.33 -5.83 9.61
CA ASP A 164 10.15 -6.97 10.05
C ASP A 164 9.84 -7.36 11.49
N CYS A 165 9.38 -6.43 12.34
CA CYS A 165 8.99 -6.72 13.72
C CYS A 165 7.50 -6.54 13.99
N HIS A 166 6.83 -5.59 13.32
CA HIS A 166 5.46 -5.19 13.63
C HIS A 166 4.42 -5.82 12.68
N GLN A 167 4.28 -7.15 12.70
CA GLN A 167 3.50 -7.89 11.68
C GLN A 167 2.00 -8.07 11.94
N ASN A 168 1.56 -7.83 13.17
CA ASN A 168 0.20 -8.11 13.65
C ASN A 168 -0.40 -6.86 14.33
N LEU A 169 -0.44 -5.75 13.59
CA LEU A 169 -0.79 -4.41 14.10
C LEU A 169 -2.29 -4.08 14.07
N VAL A 170 -2.95 -4.46 12.98
CA VAL A 170 -4.29 -3.99 12.62
C VAL A 170 -5.23 -5.17 12.45
N HIS A 171 -4.92 -6.02 11.48
CA HIS A 171 -5.75 -7.16 11.10
C HIS A 171 -5.63 -8.34 12.07
N LYS A 172 -6.58 -9.26 11.98
CA LYS A 172 -6.62 -10.50 12.77
C LYS A 172 -5.27 -11.21 12.69
N ARG A 173 -4.76 -11.58 13.87
CA ARG A 173 -3.41 -12.12 14.00
C ARG A 173 -3.25 -13.43 13.25
N VAL A 174 -2.11 -13.57 12.60
CA VAL A 174 -1.61 -14.81 12.00
C VAL A 174 -0.16 -15.03 12.42
N PRO A 175 0.39 -16.25 12.27
CA PRO A 175 1.81 -16.50 12.48
C PRO A 175 2.69 -15.44 11.79
N GLU A 176 3.75 -15.03 12.47
CA GLU A 176 4.73 -14.13 11.89
C GLU A 176 5.62 -14.88 10.90
N THR A 177 6.06 -14.16 9.87
CA THR A 177 6.95 -14.70 8.84
C THR A 177 8.29 -14.01 8.91
N ASP A 178 9.38 -14.76 8.74
CA ASP A 178 10.71 -14.20 8.58
C ASP A 178 10.82 -13.65 7.15
N LEU A 179 10.66 -12.34 6.99
CA LEU A 179 10.55 -11.71 5.67
C LEU A 179 11.88 -11.72 4.91
N ASP A 180 13.01 -11.60 5.61
CA ASP A 180 14.33 -11.68 5.00
C ASP A 180 14.62 -13.09 4.50
N ARG A 181 14.37 -14.09 5.33
CA ARG A 181 14.50 -15.49 4.94
C ARG A 181 13.50 -15.87 3.85
N SER A 182 12.27 -15.37 3.92
CA SER A 182 11.26 -15.62 2.88
C SER A 182 11.69 -15.06 1.53
N ARG A 183 12.31 -13.86 1.52
CA ARG A 183 12.88 -13.27 0.31
C ARG A 183 14.06 -14.08 -0.22
N ALA A 184 14.96 -14.50 0.67
CA ALA A 184 16.16 -15.26 0.30
C ALA A 184 15.83 -16.65 -0.26
N GLU A 185 14.85 -17.34 0.32
CA GLU A 185 14.45 -18.69 -0.11
C GLU A 185 13.36 -18.70 -1.19
N GLY A 186 12.76 -17.55 -1.52
CA GLY A 186 11.70 -17.45 -2.52
C GLY A 186 10.39 -18.14 -2.13
N ARG A 187 10.18 -18.39 -0.83
CA ARG A 187 8.97 -19.04 -0.28
C ARG A 187 8.68 -18.51 1.12
N MET A 188 7.45 -18.61 1.57
CA MET A 188 7.07 -18.15 2.91
C MET A 188 7.79 -18.96 3.99
N MET A 189 8.51 -18.26 4.86
CA MET A 189 9.20 -18.83 6.01
C MET A 189 8.57 -18.29 7.29
N LEU A 190 8.06 -19.19 8.13
CA LEU A 190 7.55 -18.81 9.45
C LEU A 190 8.72 -18.41 10.35
N ARG A 191 8.49 -17.42 11.21
CA ARG A 191 9.41 -17.13 12.31
C ARG A 191 9.40 -18.29 13.29
N GLU A 192 10.58 -18.73 13.68
CA GLU A 192 10.74 -19.63 14.81
C GLU A 192 10.20 -18.95 16.07
N LYS A 193 9.46 -19.70 16.90
CA LYS A 193 9.00 -19.17 18.18
C LYS A 193 10.23 -18.85 19.03
N GLN A 194 10.43 -17.57 19.31
CA GLN A 194 11.41 -17.10 20.29
C GLN A 194 11.01 -17.52 21.70
#